data_AF-A0A3N5YRR7-F1
#
_entry.id   AF-A0A3N5YRR7-F1
#
_cell.length_a   1.000
_cell.length_b   1.000
_cell.length_c   1.000
_cell.angle_alpha   90.00
_cell.angle_beta   90.00
_cell.angle_gamma   90.00
#
_symmetry.space_group_name_H-M   'P 1'
#
loop_
_entity.id
_entity.type
_entity.pdbx_description
1 polymer ?
#
loop_
_entity_poly.entity_id
_entity_poly.type
_entity_poly.pdbx_seq_one_letter_code
_entity_poly.pdbx_strand_id
1 'polypeptide(L)'
;MRLWHILQDRLRSLFRRDRRESDLTEELQFHLECETERLRAGGMAREAARRAALRAFGGVEQVNEACRDARGLAFFDDAVRDILYALRVFKRAPLVALTIVCTLALGLGLVVAAFTLLDMLLFRVDHVPDVHEMFAVERPGTREGESAGFTRAQFDALRRETNVFTDVYAESDIDTSLDGRKTEGKLTSGTS
;
A
#
# COMPACT_ATOMS: atom_id res chain seq x y z
N MET A 1 6.88 -11.42 12.04
CA MET A 1 6.14 -12.70 12.14
C MET A 1 5.14 -12.78 13.31
N ARG A 2 5.31 -12.07 14.43
CA ARG A 2 4.42 -12.12 15.61
C ARG A 2 2.97 -11.64 15.38
N LEU A 3 2.78 -10.64 14.51
CA LEU A 3 1.46 -10.11 14.14
C LEU A 3 0.60 -11.11 13.36
N TRP A 4 1.23 -12.02 12.63
CA TRP A 4 0.54 -13.01 11.81
C TRP A 4 -0.23 -14.02 12.66
N HIS A 5 0.35 -14.49 13.77
CA HIS A 5 -0.32 -15.40 14.69
C HIS A 5 -1.47 -14.72 15.44
N ILE A 6 -1.32 -13.46 15.81
CA ILE A 6 -2.41 -12.68 16.44
C ILE A 6 -3.58 -12.53 15.46
N LEU A 7 -3.29 -12.24 14.19
CA LEU A 7 -4.31 -12.16 13.14
C LEU A 7 -4.98 -13.52 12.92
N GLN A 8 -4.22 -14.61 12.86
CA GLN A 8 -4.73 -15.97 12.71
C GLN A 8 -5.62 -16.40 13.89
N ASP A 9 -5.22 -16.09 15.12
CA ASP A 9 -5.98 -16.44 16.32
C ASP A 9 -7.24 -15.59 16.44
N ARG A 10 -7.18 -14.29 16.09
CA ARG A 10 -8.36 -13.42 15.96
C ARG A 10 -9.32 -13.97 14.90
N LEU A 11 -8.84 -14.28 13.69
CA LEU A 11 -9.65 -14.89 12.62
C LEU A 11 -10.30 -16.20 13.06
N ARG A 12 -9.54 -17.08 13.74
CA ARG A 12 -10.04 -18.36 14.23
C ARG A 12 -11.05 -18.20 15.36
N SER A 13 -10.88 -17.19 16.22
CA SER A 13 -11.82 -16.85 17.28
C SER A 13 -13.14 -16.32 16.72
N LEU A 14 -13.12 -15.53 15.65
CA LEU A 14 -14.32 -15.06 14.95
C LEU A 14 -15.08 -16.22 14.30
N PHE A 15 -14.37 -17.16 13.70
CA PHE A 15 -14.96 -18.39 13.18
C PHE A 15 -15.58 -19.30 14.26
N ARG A 16 -15.07 -19.23 15.50
CA ARG A 16 -15.61 -19.97 16.67
C ARG A 16 -16.75 -19.21 17.36
N ARG A 17 -16.73 -17.87 17.32
CA ARG A 17 -17.77 -16.99 17.86
C ARG A 17 -19.09 -17.24 17.14
N ASP A 18 -19.04 -17.34 15.81
CA ASP A 18 -20.19 -17.60 14.96
C ASP A 18 -20.90 -18.93 15.32
N ARG A 19 -20.10 -19.95 15.63
CA ARG A 19 -20.63 -21.24 16.11
C ARG A 19 -21.23 -21.13 17.53
N ARG A 20 -20.56 -20.40 18.44
CA ARG A 20 -21.07 -20.15 19.80
C ARG A 20 -22.34 -19.30 19.83
N GLU A 21 -22.50 -18.38 18.90
CA GLU A 21 -23.68 -17.54 18.78
C GLU A 21 -24.88 -18.34 18.27
N SER A 22 -24.64 -19.28 17.35
CA SER A 22 -25.64 -20.30 16.97
C SER A 22 -26.04 -21.17 18.16
N ASP A 23 -25.06 -21.68 18.92
CA ASP A 23 -25.32 -22.51 20.12
C ASP A 23 -26.11 -21.72 21.18
N LEU A 24 -25.76 -20.45 21.41
CA LEU A 24 -26.46 -19.57 22.36
C LEU A 24 -27.89 -19.24 21.90
N THR A 25 -28.10 -19.05 20.60
CA THR A 25 -29.43 -18.81 20.03
C THR A 25 -30.32 -20.03 20.22
N GLU A 26 -29.77 -21.24 20.02
CA GLU A 26 -30.46 -22.50 20.26
C GLU A 26 -30.81 -22.70 21.74
N GLU A 27 -29.88 -22.38 22.64
CA GLU A 27 -30.10 -22.43 24.10
C GLU A 27 -31.18 -21.43 24.56
N LEU A 28 -31.16 -20.20 24.02
CA LEU A 28 -32.18 -19.19 24.30
C LEU A 28 -33.57 -19.61 23.77
N GLN A 29 -33.63 -20.21 22.58
CA GLN A 29 -34.88 -20.75 22.04
C GLN A 29 -35.41 -21.89 22.90
N PHE A 30 -34.53 -22.80 23.34
CA PHE A 30 -34.88 -23.90 24.23
C PHE A 30 -35.47 -23.39 25.56
N HIS A 31 -34.83 -22.41 26.19
CA HIS A 31 -35.35 -21.82 27.42
C HIS A 31 -36.68 -21.09 27.23
N LEU A 32 -36.86 -20.39 26.11
CA LEU A 32 -38.12 -19.73 25.77
C LEU A 32 -39.26 -20.75 25.60
N GLU A 33 -38.98 -21.88 24.96
CA GLU A 33 -39.94 -22.97 24.77
C GLU A 33 -40.30 -23.63 26.10
N CYS A 34 -39.32 -23.89 26.96
CA CYS A 34 -39.55 -24.42 28.31
C CYS A 34 -40.46 -23.49 29.14
N GLU A 35 -40.21 -22.18 29.15
CA GLU A 35 -41.06 -21.23 29.88
C GLU A 35 -42.46 -21.09 29.26
N THR A 36 -42.56 -21.16 27.92
CA THR A 36 -43.85 -21.15 27.22
C THR A 36 -44.68 -22.37 27.60
N GLU A 37 -44.07 -23.56 27.66
CA GLU A 37 -44.75 -24.80 28.08
C GLU A 37 -45.13 -24.78 29.56
N ARG A 38 -44.29 -24.21 30.44
CA ARG A 38 -44.60 -24.04 31.86
C ARG A 38 -45.83 -23.15 32.07
N LEU A 39 -45.91 -22.02 31.36
CA LEU A 39 -47.06 -21.12 31.40
C LEU A 39 -48.32 -21.75 30.79
N ARG A 40 -48.16 -22.59 29.77
CA ARG A 40 -49.26 -23.37 29.18
C ARG A 40 -49.80 -24.40 30.15
N ALA A 41 -48.93 -25.12 30.87
CA ALA A 41 -49.30 -26.06 31.91
C ALA A 41 -50.03 -25.36 33.09
N GLY A 42 -49.73 -24.09 33.33
CA GLY A 42 -50.46 -23.22 34.26
C GLY A 42 -51.83 -22.72 33.77
N GLY A 43 -52.31 -23.18 32.61
CA GLY A 43 -53.64 -22.85 32.07
C GLY A 43 -53.68 -21.68 31.11
N MET A 44 -52.53 -21.11 30.72
CA MET A 44 -52.47 -19.99 29.78
C MET A 44 -52.52 -20.47 28.32
N ALA A 45 -53.32 -19.79 27.48
CA ALA A 45 -53.37 -20.09 26.04
C ALA A 45 -51.98 -19.91 25.40
N ARG A 46 -51.61 -20.80 24.47
CA ARG A 46 -50.25 -20.88 23.86
C ARG A 46 -49.71 -19.52 23.38
N GLU A 47 -50.54 -18.75 22.71
CA GLU A 47 -50.25 -17.41 22.21
C GLU A 47 -49.93 -16.41 23.34
N ALA A 48 -50.70 -16.46 24.42
CA ALA A 48 -50.51 -15.60 25.59
C ALA A 48 -49.29 -16.06 26.42
N ALA A 49 -49.06 -17.36 26.54
CA ALA A 49 -47.90 -17.96 27.21
C ALA A 49 -46.59 -17.56 26.53
N ARG A 50 -46.52 -17.63 25.20
CA ARG A 50 -45.32 -17.22 24.44
C ARG A 50 -45.03 -15.73 24.59
N ARG A 51 -46.09 -14.88 24.53
CA ARG A 51 -45.96 -13.43 24.76
C ARG A 51 -45.58 -13.06 26.19
N ALA A 52 -45.98 -13.86 27.18
CA ALA A 52 -45.58 -13.69 28.56
C ALA A 52 -44.14 -14.16 28.80
N ALA A 53 -43.74 -15.30 28.23
CA ALA A 53 -42.37 -15.80 28.27
C ALA A 53 -41.39 -14.81 27.63
N LEU A 54 -41.69 -14.27 26.45
CA LEU A 54 -40.86 -13.25 25.78
C LEU A 54 -40.70 -11.95 26.60
N ARG A 55 -41.75 -11.53 27.31
CA ARG A 55 -41.68 -10.35 28.21
C ARG A 55 -40.87 -10.63 29.46
N ALA A 56 -40.96 -11.85 30.00
CA ALA A 56 -40.20 -12.28 31.17
C ALA A 56 -38.72 -12.53 30.86
N PHE A 57 -38.39 -12.96 29.64
CA PHE A 57 -37.02 -13.33 29.25
C PHE A 57 -36.09 -12.15 28.96
N GLY A 58 -36.60 -10.93 28.72
CA GLY A 58 -35.72 -9.79 28.43
C GLY A 58 -36.41 -8.55 27.87
N GLY A 59 -37.60 -8.22 28.39
CA GLY A 59 -38.44 -7.13 27.90
C GLY A 59 -37.67 -5.84 27.57
N VAL A 60 -37.53 -5.56 26.26
CA VAL A 60 -37.13 -4.31 25.60
C VAL A 60 -35.75 -3.74 25.93
N GLU A 61 -35.25 -3.86 27.15
CA GLU A 61 -34.00 -3.25 27.60
C GLU A 61 -32.76 -4.03 27.13
N GLN A 62 -32.80 -5.37 27.27
CA GLN A 62 -31.70 -6.25 26.86
C GLN A 62 -31.52 -6.28 25.32
N VAL A 63 -32.62 -6.12 24.58
CA VAL A 63 -32.61 -5.97 23.11
C VAL A 63 -32.04 -4.60 22.72
N ASN A 64 -32.37 -3.53 23.44
CA ASN A 64 -31.82 -2.20 23.19
C ASN A 64 -30.33 -2.12 23.50
N GLU A 65 -29.88 -2.74 24.58
CA GLU A 65 -28.47 -2.76 24.99
C GLU A 65 -27.62 -3.60 24.02
N ALA A 66 -28.11 -4.78 23.62
CA ALA A 66 -27.49 -5.61 22.60
C ALA A 66 -27.45 -4.92 21.22
N CYS A 67 -28.51 -4.20 20.83
CA CYS A 67 -28.54 -3.47 19.56
C CYS A 67 -27.58 -2.25 19.56
N ARG A 68 -27.27 -1.70 20.74
CA ARG A 68 -26.38 -0.57 20.92
C ARG A 68 -24.91 -0.98 20.90
N ASP A 69 -24.54 -2.08 21.56
CA ASP A 69 -23.19 -2.64 21.53
C ASP A 69 -22.86 -3.34 20.21
N ALA A 70 -23.86 -3.97 19.56
CA ALA A 70 -23.66 -4.65 18.30
C ALA A 70 -23.28 -3.70 17.16
N ARG A 71 -23.83 -2.48 17.09
CA ARG A 71 -23.63 -1.60 15.91
C ARG A 71 -22.17 -1.24 15.62
N GLY A 72 -21.34 -1.02 16.63
CA GLY A 72 -19.94 -0.63 16.46
C GLY A 72 -19.02 -1.80 16.12
N LEU A 73 -19.26 -2.96 16.74
CA LEU A 73 -18.45 -4.16 16.55
C LEU A 73 -18.94 -5.02 15.36
N ALA A 74 -20.22 -4.94 15.00
CA ALA A 74 -20.81 -5.68 13.88
C ALA A 74 -20.25 -5.23 12.53
N PHE A 75 -20.03 -3.94 12.30
CA PHE A 75 -19.46 -3.51 11.00
C PHE A 75 -18.07 -4.13 10.75
N PHE A 76 -17.24 -4.22 11.79
CA PHE A 76 -15.93 -4.85 11.71
C PHE A 76 -16.03 -6.38 11.66
N ASP A 77 -16.89 -6.99 12.48
CA ASP A 77 -17.09 -8.45 12.45
C ASP A 77 -17.70 -8.90 11.11
N ASP A 78 -18.63 -8.15 10.53
CA ASP A 78 -19.23 -8.40 9.21
C ASP A 78 -18.18 -8.25 8.09
N ALA A 79 -17.38 -7.18 8.10
CA ALA A 79 -16.31 -7.01 7.11
C ALA A 79 -15.28 -8.15 7.17
N VAL A 80 -14.91 -8.59 8.38
CA VAL A 80 -13.98 -9.72 8.55
C VAL A 80 -14.63 -11.03 8.12
N ARG A 81 -15.93 -11.22 8.40
CA ARG A 81 -16.68 -12.41 7.99
C ARG A 81 -16.80 -12.49 6.47
N ASP A 82 -17.05 -11.38 5.80
CA ASP A 82 -17.09 -11.28 4.33
C ASP A 82 -15.73 -11.58 3.71
N ILE A 83 -14.63 -11.05 4.28
CA ILE A 83 -13.27 -11.37 3.81
C ILE A 83 -12.95 -12.86 3.98
N LEU A 84 -13.31 -13.44 5.13
CA LEU A 84 -13.13 -14.86 5.40
C LEU A 84 -13.98 -15.75 4.50
N TYR A 85 -15.21 -15.31 4.21
CA TYR A 85 -16.11 -16.00 3.31
C TYR A 85 -15.58 -15.94 1.87
N ALA A 86 -15.11 -14.78 1.41
CA ALA A 86 -14.45 -14.62 0.12
C ALA A 86 -13.21 -15.53 0.01
N LEU A 87 -12.38 -15.59 1.05
CA LEU A 87 -11.22 -16.51 1.11
C LEU A 87 -11.64 -17.99 1.03
N ARG A 88 -12.77 -18.36 1.64
CA ARG A 88 -13.32 -19.72 1.56
C ARG A 88 -13.84 -20.04 0.14
N VAL A 89 -14.46 -19.07 -0.52
CA VAL A 89 -14.91 -19.18 -1.92
C VAL A 89 -13.70 -19.33 -2.84
N PHE A 90 -12.65 -18.54 -2.65
CA PHE A 90 -11.40 -18.67 -3.40
C PHE A 90 -10.76 -20.07 -3.26
N LYS A 91 -10.85 -20.70 -2.08
CA LYS A 91 -10.38 -22.09 -1.88
C LYS A 91 -11.26 -23.14 -2.56
N ARG A 92 -12.55 -22.87 -2.78
CA ARG A 92 -13.48 -23.79 -3.47
C ARG A 92 -13.39 -23.67 -4.99
N ALA A 93 -12.96 -22.52 -5.52
CA ALA A 93 -12.82 -22.28 -6.96
C ALA A 93 -11.38 -21.82 -7.31
N PRO A 94 -10.38 -22.72 -7.17
CA PRO A 94 -8.96 -22.36 -7.32
C PRO A 94 -8.60 -21.86 -8.73
N LEU A 95 -9.33 -22.29 -9.76
CA LEU A 95 -9.10 -21.85 -11.15
C LEU A 95 -9.45 -20.38 -11.35
N VAL A 96 -10.56 -19.90 -10.78
CA VAL A 96 -10.97 -18.48 -10.82
C VAL A 96 -10.03 -17.63 -9.97
N ALA A 97 -9.57 -18.16 -8.83
CA ALA A 97 -8.55 -17.52 -8.01
C ALA A 97 -7.27 -17.27 -8.80
N LEU A 98 -6.79 -18.30 -9.49
CA LEU A 98 -5.56 -18.26 -10.26
C LEU A 98 -5.65 -17.22 -11.38
N THR A 99 -6.75 -17.18 -12.14
CA THR A 99 -6.90 -16.21 -13.23
C THR A 99 -6.90 -14.77 -12.71
N ILE A 100 -7.62 -14.49 -11.62
CA ILE A 100 -7.65 -13.17 -10.98
C ILE A 100 -6.24 -12.77 -10.52
N VAL A 101 -5.56 -13.65 -9.78
CA VAL A 101 -4.21 -13.40 -9.27
C VAL A 101 -3.21 -13.18 -10.40
N CYS A 102 -3.23 -14.03 -11.44
CA CYS A 102 -2.37 -13.87 -12.61
C CYS A 102 -2.63 -12.55 -13.33
N THR A 103 -3.89 -12.17 -13.51
CA THR A 103 -4.25 -10.92 -14.18
C THR A 103 -3.78 -9.70 -13.39
N LEU A 104 -3.99 -9.71 -12.07
CA LEU A 104 -3.51 -8.67 -11.16
C LEU A 104 -1.99 -8.59 -11.14
N ALA A 105 -1.31 -9.73 -11.01
CA ALA A 105 0.14 -9.81 -10.99
C ALA A 105 0.76 -9.27 -12.29
N LEU A 106 0.18 -9.62 -13.44
CA LEU A 106 0.63 -9.12 -14.74
C LEU A 106 0.38 -7.61 -14.87
N GLY A 107 -0.81 -7.13 -14.50
CA GLY A 107 -1.11 -5.69 -14.57
C GLY A 107 -0.20 -4.84 -13.67
N LEU A 108 -0.04 -5.25 -12.42
CA LEU A 108 0.84 -4.57 -11.47
C LEU A 108 2.31 -4.67 -11.89
N GLY A 109 2.75 -5.86 -12.32
CA GLY A 109 4.11 -6.10 -12.79
C GLY A 109 4.46 -5.23 -14.00
N LEU A 110 3.52 -5.08 -14.94
CA LEU A 110 3.71 -4.20 -16.11
C LEU A 110 3.86 -2.73 -15.71
N VAL A 111 3.01 -2.23 -14.80
CA VAL A 111 3.09 -0.85 -14.32
C VAL A 111 4.41 -0.60 -13.60
N VAL A 112 4.82 -1.51 -12.70
CA VAL A 112 6.08 -1.40 -11.97
C VAL A 112 7.29 -1.49 -12.91
N ALA A 113 7.28 -2.41 -13.89
CA ALA A 113 8.35 -2.54 -14.86
C ALA A 113 8.46 -1.30 -15.76
N ALA A 114 7.34 -0.76 -16.22
CA ALA A 114 7.33 0.48 -17.00
C ALA A 114 7.89 1.65 -16.18
N PHE A 115 7.47 1.79 -14.92
CA PHE A 115 8.01 2.83 -14.04
C PHE A 115 9.51 2.63 -13.76
N THR A 116 9.95 1.38 -13.57
CA THR A 116 11.37 1.07 -13.34
C THR A 116 12.22 1.36 -14.58
N LEU A 117 11.73 1.05 -15.78
CA LEU A 117 12.39 1.41 -17.04
C LEU A 117 12.42 2.92 -17.24
N LEU A 118 11.31 3.61 -16.94
CA LEU A 118 11.23 5.06 -16.99
C LEU A 118 12.21 5.71 -16.01
N ASP A 119 12.29 5.18 -14.78
CA ASP A 119 13.21 5.63 -13.75
C ASP A 119 14.68 5.40 -14.14
N MET A 120 14.99 4.23 -14.70
CA MET A 120 16.32 3.93 -15.18
C MET A 120 16.73 4.80 -16.38
N LEU A 121 15.80 5.15 -17.26
CA LEU A 121 16.09 5.91 -18.48
C LEU A 121 16.08 7.43 -18.23
N LEU A 122 15.15 7.93 -17.41
CA LEU A 122 14.99 9.37 -17.16
C LEU A 122 15.69 9.82 -15.87
N PHE A 123 15.54 9.10 -14.77
CA PHE A 123 16.02 9.58 -13.45
C PHE A 123 17.43 9.08 -13.11
N ARG A 124 17.89 7.96 -13.68
CA ARG A 124 19.24 7.43 -13.39
C ARG A 124 20.37 8.12 -14.17
N VAL A 125 20.04 8.84 -15.23
CA VAL A 125 20.99 9.73 -15.95
C VAL A 125 21.14 11.07 -15.23
N ASP A 126 20.15 11.45 -14.42
CA ASP A 126 20.08 12.73 -13.71
C ASP A 126 20.51 12.67 -12.24
N HIS A 127 21.35 11.69 -11.86
CA HIS A 127 22.23 11.90 -10.70
C HIS A 127 23.36 12.88 -11.05
N VAL A 128 22.98 14.03 -11.63
CA VAL A 128 23.75 15.25 -11.50
C VAL A 128 23.73 15.55 -9.99
N PRO A 129 24.90 15.58 -9.32
CA PRO A 129 24.96 16.02 -7.94
C PRO A 129 24.31 17.39 -7.89
N ASP A 130 23.27 17.51 -7.04
CA ASP A 130 22.51 18.72 -6.70
C ASP A 130 22.81 19.95 -7.59
N VAL A 131 21.88 20.37 -8.45
CA VAL A 131 22.08 21.52 -9.37
C VAL A 131 22.52 22.80 -8.64
N HIS A 132 22.22 22.90 -7.33
CA HIS A 132 22.67 24.00 -6.46
C HIS A 132 24.14 23.95 -6.05
N GLU A 133 24.86 22.87 -6.31
CA GLU A 133 26.30 22.70 -6.06
C GLU A 133 27.14 22.80 -7.34
N MET A 134 26.52 23.11 -8.49
CA MET A 134 27.23 23.38 -9.74
C MET A 134 27.78 24.80 -9.77
N PHE A 135 29.11 24.92 -9.79
CA PHE A 135 29.79 26.21 -9.93
C PHE A 135 30.60 26.24 -11.23
N ALA A 136 30.36 27.27 -12.05
CA ALA A 136 31.21 27.57 -13.19
C ALA A 136 32.45 28.34 -12.71
N VAL A 137 33.64 27.78 -12.95
CA VAL A 137 34.90 28.47 -12.66
C VAL A 137 35.38 29.13 -13.94
N GLU A 138 35.23 30.45 -14.02
CA GLU A 138 35.74 31.25 -15.13
C GLU A 138 37.04 31.94 -14.74
N ARG A 139 37.98 32.01 -15.69
CA ARG A 139 39.14 32.87 -15.54
C ARG A 139 38.81 34.25 -16.09
N PRO A 140 38.99 35.31 -15.28
CA PRO A 140 38.87 36.67 -15.81
C PRO A 140 39.94 36.87 -16.88
N GLY A 141 39.51 37.22 -18.09
CA GLY A 141 40.40 37.50 -19.21
C GLY A 141 41.40 38.60 -18.84
N THR A 142 42.63 38.48 -19.34
CA THR A 142 43.56 39.60 -19.32
C THR A 142 43.03 40.73 -20.21
N ARG A 143 43.56 41.94 -20.03
CA ARG A 143 43.13 43.26 -20.54
C ARG A 143 42.77 43.38 -22.05
N GLU A 144 42.87 42.32 -22.83
CA GLU A 144 42.52 42.20 -24.26
C GLU A 144 41.23 41.42 -24.55
N GLY A 145 40.44 41.04 -23.53
CA GLY A 145 39.07 40.55 -23.76
C GLY A 145 38.97 39.09 -24.26
N GLU A 146 40.09 38.39 -24.39
CA GLU A 146 40.09 36.94 -24.57
C GLU A 146 40.12 36.27 -23.19
N SER A 147 39.00 35.63 -22.83
CA SER A 147 38.95 34.69 -21.72
C SER A 147 39.87 33.52 -22.04
N ALA A 148 41.05 33.48 -21.42
CA ALA A 148 41.97 32.37 -21.59
C ALA A 148 41.36 31.12 -20.93
N GLY A 149 40.94 30.17 -21.77
CA GLY A 149 40.45 28.87 -21.31
C GLY A 149 41.48 28.16 -20.42
N PHE A 150 41.00 27.24 -19.58
CA PHE A 150 41.91 26.44 -18.76
C PHE A 150 42.73 25.50 -19.65
N THR A 151 44.05 25.49 -19.44
CA THR A 151 44.90 24.47 -20.08
C THR A 151 44.64 23.10 -19.45
N ARG A 152 44.89 22.02 -20.19
CA ARG A 152 44.73 20.65 -19.69
C ARG A 152 45.49 20.37 -18.39
N ALA A 153 46.71 20.90 -18.26
CA ALA A 153 47.50 20.76 -17.03
C ALA A 153 46.84 21.42 -15.81
N GLN A 154 46.13 22.53 -16.02
CA GLN A 154 45.40 23.23 -14.96
C GLN A 154 44.10 22.49 -14.60
N PHE A 155 43.39 21.95 -15.59
CA PHE A 155 42.26 21.06 -15.34
C PHE A 155 42.68 19.84 -14.50
N ASP A 156 43.78 19.18 -14.87
CA ASP A 156 44.31 18.02 -14.14
C ASP A 156 44.80 18.39 -12.72
N ALA A 157 45.19 19.64 -12.49
CA ALA A 157 45.52 20.14 -11.15
C ALA A 157 44.25 20.38 -10.32
N LEU A 158 43.23 21.06 -10.87
CA LEU A 158 41.94 21.26 -10.19
C LEU A 158 41.31 19.92 -9.77
N ARG A 159 41.34 18.93 -10.65
CA ARG A 159 40.79 17.59 -10.41
C ARG A 159 41.57 16.80 -9.34
N ARG A 160 42.88 17.01 -9.21
CA ARG A 160 43.73 16.23 -8.29
C ARG A 160 43.98 16.90 -6.93
N GLU A 161 43.97 18.22 -6.88
CA GLU A 161 44.44 18.99 -5.72
C GLU A 161 43.30 19.61 -4.89
N THR A 162 42.05 19.54 -5.36
CA THR A 162 40.92 20.25 -4.75
C THR A 162 39.92 19.29 -4.10
N ASN A 163 39.86 19.25 -2.77
CA ASN A 163 38.81 18.55 -2.00
C ASN A 163 37.50 19.37 -1.86
N VAL A 164 37.42 20.53 -2.52
CA VAL A 164 36.28 21.45 -2.45
C VAL A 164 35.16 21.04 -3.41
N PHE A 165 35.50 20.30 -4.48
CA PHE A 165 34.54 19.85 -5.49
C PHE A 165 34.45 18.33 -5.47
N THR A 166 33.21 17.81 -5.46
CA THR A 166 32.94 16.36 -5.53
C THR A 166 33.36 15.79 -6.87
N ASP A 167 33.20 16.55 -7.96
CA ASP A 167 33.66 16.19 -9.31
C ASP A 167 33.94 17.45 -10.15
N VAL A 168 34.71 17.30 -11.24
CA VAL A 168 35.07 18.39 -12.16
C VAL A 168 34.96 17.91 -13.60
N TYR A 169 34.14 18.58 -14.40
CA TYR A 169 34.07 18.40 -15.86
C TYR A 169 34.51 19.67 -16.58
N ALA A 170 35.17 19.50 -17.72
CA ALA A 170 35.52 20.58 -18.64
C ALA A 170 34.58 20.55 -19.83
N GLU A 171 34.36 21.72 -20.40
CA GLU A 171 33.53 21.92 -21.56
C GLU A 171 34.30 22.80 -22.57
N SER A 172 34.25 22.41 -23.84
CA SER A 172 34.76 23.23 -24.94
C SER A 172 33.79 23.18 -26.10
N ASP A 173 33.41 24.35 -26.59
CA ASP A 173 32.68 24.44 -27.85
C ASP A 173 33.62 24.09 -29.00
N ILE A 174 33.10 23.31 -29.95
CA ILE A 174 33.78 22.96 -31.20
C ILE A 174 32.83 23.19 -32.35
N ASP A 175 33.28 24.02 -33.28
CA ASP A 175 32.72 24.09 -34.61
C ASP A 175 33.27 22.94 -35.46
N THR A 176 32.39 22.04 -35.88
CA THR A 176 32.75 20.98 -36.83
C THR A 176 31.86 21.04 -38.07
N SER A 177 32.36 20.53 -39.19
CA SER A 177 31.59 20.41 -40.43
C SER A 177 31.30 18.93 -40.68
N LEU A 178 30.08 18.50 -40.40
CA LEU A 178 29.61 17.15 -40.71
C LEU A 178 28.81 17.20 -42.03
N ASP A 179 29.18 16.38 -43.02
CA ASP A 179 28.52 16.32 -44.33
C ASP A 179 28.34 17.69 -45.04
N GLY A 180 29.34 18.58 -44.90
CA GLY A 180 29.34 19.91 -45.51
C GLY A 180 28.42 20.93 -44.83
N ARG A 181 27.80 20.60 -43.70
CA ARG A 181 27.05 21.53 -42.85
C ARG A 181 27.84 21.85 -41.59
N LYS A 182 28.01 23.15 -41.32
CA LYS A 182 28.52 23.62 -40.03
C LYS A 182 27.56 23.17 -38.92
N THR A 183 28.12 22.48 -37.94
CA THR A 183 27.41 21.98 -36.77
C THR A 183 28.23 22.39 -35.55
N GLU A 184 27.62 23.15 -34.66
CA GLU A 184 28.18 23.43 -33.34
C GLU A 184 27.98 22.20 -32.45
N GLY A 185 29.06 21.75 -31.82
CA GLY A 185 29.05 20.64 -30.87
C GLY A 185 29.81 21.03 -29.62
N LYS A 186 29.37 20.51 -28.48
CA LYS A 186 29.96 20.79 -27.18
C LYS A 186 30.69 19.55 -26.69
N LEU A 187 32.02 19.63 -26.59
CA LEU A 187 32.81 18.55 -26.00
C LEU A 187 32.79 18.68 -24.49
N THR A 188 32.49 17.57 -23.81
CA THR A 188 32.52 17.48 -22.35
C THR A 188 33.54 16.43 -21.91
N SER A 189 34.33 16.73 -20.90
CA SER A 189 35.29 15.78 -20.31
C SER A 189 34.58 14.93 -19.25
N GLY A 190 33.65 14.09 -19.65
CA GLY A 190 32.95 13.16 -18.76
C GLY A 190 32.65 11.85 -19.47
N THR A 191 32.87 10.72 -18.80
CA THR A 191 32.26 9.44 -19.19
C THR A 191 30.80 9.50 -18.80
N SER A 192 29.90 9.41 -19.79
CA SER A 192 28.48 9.12 -19.60
C SER A 192 28.24 7.86 -18.77
#